data_AF-A0A923SHL8-F1
#
_entry.id   AF-A0A923SHL8-F1
#
_cell.length_a   1.000
_cell.length_b   1.000
_cell.length_c   1.000
_cell.angle_alpha   90.00
_cell.angle_beta   90.00
_cell.angle_gamma   90.00
#
_symmetry.space_group_name_H-M   'P 1'
#
loop_
_entity.id
_entity.type
_entity.pdbx_description
1 polymer ?
#
loop_
_entity_poly.entity_id
_entity_poly.type
_entity_poly.pdbx_seq_one_letter_code
_entity_poly.pdbx_strand_id
1 'polypeptide(L)'
;MLKPKTAATLGLLFFVTSYVFFALISLNTQKHIDLAHWFNLIGAVLLFSFNNVFPKNSLNTFACVLTTLGIIAHIGLCTIDFIMWSFGNDAIGSEKLSVQISQTPLIVYPFVIIGPSLLFIGLATHAINFIKTHTISSLMVIIGGPFVGISYFVLKSGPLMLVSCVIFTSGLALLLYRNELEAIKK
;
A
#
# COMPACT_ATOMS: atom_id res chain seq x y z
N MET A 1 -22.76 5.91 6.66
CA MET A 1 -21.40 5.38 6.84
C MET A 1 -21.17 4.25 5.84
N LEU A 2 -20.04 4.26 5.13
CA LEU A 2 -19.66 3.18 4.22
C LEU A 2 -19.40 1.91 5.04
N LYS A 3 -19.89 0.74 4.60
CA LYS A 3 -19.61 -0.54 5.29
C LYS A 3 -18.10 -0.82 5.23
N PRO A 4 -17.47 -1.33 6.32
CA PRO A 4 -16.02 -1.57 6.34
C PRO A 4 -15.52 -2.44 5.19
N LYS A 5 -16.30 -3.44 4.79
CA LYS A 5 -15.99 -4.30 3.65
C LYS A 5 -15.96 -3.52 2.32
N THR A 6 -16.96 -2.68 2.07
CA THR A 6 -17.01 -1.84 0.86
C THR A 6 -15.85 -0.84 0.83
N ALA A 7 -15.52 -0.23 1.97
CA ALA A 7 -14.38 0.66 2.11
C ALA A 7 -13.05 -0.06 1.80
N ALA A 8 -12.85 -1.26 2.34
CA ALA A 8 -11.68 -2.09 2.05
C ALA A 8 -11.57 -2.44 0.56
N THR A 9 -12.69 -2.81 -0.08
CA THR A 9 -12.72 -3.10 -1.53
C THR A 9 -12.35 -1.88 -2.36
N LEU A 10 -12.93 -0.70 -2.06
CA LEU A 10 -12.55 0.54 -2.73
C LEU A 10 -11.08 0.87 -2.50
N GLY A 11 -10.58 0.68 -1.27
CA GLY A 11 -9.18 0.85 -0.93
C GLY A 11 -8.26 -0.01 -1.80
N LEU A 12 -8.57 -1.29 -1.96
CA LEU A 12 -7.82 -2.19 -2.84
C LEU A 12 -7.85 -1.72 -4.31
N LEU A 13 -9.00 -1.26 -4.80
CA LEU A 13 -9.12 -0.76 -6.18
C LEU A 13 -8.25 0.48 -6.41
N PHE A 14 -8.39 1.50 -5.56
CA PHE A 14 -7.56 2.71 -5.64
C PHE A 14 -6.07 2.38 -5.54
N PHE A 15 -5.71 1.45 -4.64
CA PHE A 15 -4.33 1.01 -4.46
C PHE A 15 -3.78 0.27 -5.69
N VAL A 16 -4.53 -0.63 -6.33
CA VAL A 16 -4.05 -1.26 -7.58
C VAL A 16 -3.92 -0.21 -8.70
N THR A 17 -4.88 0.70 -8.81
CA THR A 17 -4.85 1.74 -9.84
C THR A 17 -3.65 2.68 -9.70
N SER A 18 -3.21 3.02 -8.48
CA SER A 18 -1.97 3.78 -8.30
C SER A 18 -0.75 3.04 -8.83
N TYR A 19 -0.67 1.73 -8.59
CA TYR A 19 0.42 0.88 -9.10
C TYR A 19 0.39 0.70 -10.62
N VAL A 20 -0.79 0.74 -11.25
CA VAL A 20 -0.91 0.81 -12.71
C VAL A 20 -0.30 2.10 -13.21
N PHE A 21 -0.62 3.24 -12.58
CA PHE A 21 0.02 4.51 -12.93
C PHE A 21 1.53 4.45 -12.75
N PHE A 22 2.04 3.98 -11.61
CA PHE A 22 3.48 3.85 -11.38
C PHE A 22 4.19 2.93 -12.40
N ALA A 23 3.53 1.89 -12.89
CA ALA A 23 4.12 1.00 -13.90
C ALA A 23 4.13 1.60 -15.32
N LEU A 24 3.17 2.49 -15.63
CA LEU A 24 3.06 3.14 -16.93
C LEU A 24 3.91 4.41 -17.05
N ILE A 25 4.35 4.97 -15.92
CA ILE A 25 4.89 6.33 -15.84
C ILE A 25 6.35 6.29 -15.38
N SER A 26 7.24 6.89 -16.16
CA SER A 26 8.48 7.46 -15.59
C SER A 26 8.07 8.74 -14.84
N LEU A 27 8.57 8.94 -13.62
CA LEU A 27 8.22 9.97 -12.61
C LEU A 27 8.00 11.42 -13.12
N ASN A 28 8.27 11.73 -14.39
CA ASN A 28 8.25 13.07 -14.98
C ASN A 28 7.22 13.33 -16.09
N THR A 29 6.30 12.42 -16.41
CA THR A 29 5.38 12.59 -17.56
C THR A 29 3.95 13.05 -17.21
N GLN A 30 3.56 13.12 -15.93
CA GLN A 30 2.22 13.61 -15.55
C GLN A 30 2.19 15.14 -15.43
N LYS A 31 1.85 15.81 -16.54
CA LYS A 31 1.81 17.28 -16.65
C LYS A 31 0.74 18.02 -15.83
N HIS A 32 -0.29 17.32 -15.33
CA HIS A 32 -1.50 18.00 -14.81
C HIS A 32 -1.85 17.69 -13.36
N ILE A 33 -1.88 16.41 -12.98
CA ILE A 33 -2.16 15.96 -11.61
C ILE A 33 -1.34 14.70 -11.37
N ASP A 34 -0.74 14.59 -10.18
CA ASP A 34 -0.12 13.36 -9.72
C ASP A 34 -1.16 12.31 -9.30
N LEU A 35 -1.81 11.72 -10.30
CA LEU A 35 -2.87 10.74 -10.09
C LEU A 35 -2.33 9.48 -9.40
N ALA A 36 -1.07 9.13 -9.64
CA ALA A 36 -0.48 7.95 -9.03
C ALA A 36 -0.47 8.09 -7.50
N HIS A 37 0.06 9.20 -6.98
CA HIS A 37 0.13 9.42 -5.53
C HIS A 37 -1.25 9.75 -4.91
N TRP A 38 -2.16 10.42 -5.62
CA TRP A 38 -3.54 10.63 -5.14
C TRP A 38 -4.29 9.31 -4.95
N PHE A 39 -4.23 8.42 -5.94
CA PHE A 39 -4.87 7.10 -5.83
C PHE A 39 -4.20 6.26 -4.75
N ASN A 40 -2.88 6.38 -4.59
CA ASN A 40 -2.14 5.67 -3.55
C ASN A 40 -2.57 6.12 -2.14
N LEU A 41 -2.69 7.44 -1.93
CA LEU A 41 -3.15 8.04 -0.68
C LEU A 41 -4.57 7.60 -0.32
N ILE A 42 -5.51 7.76 -1.25
CA ILE A 42 -6.92 7.39 -1.04
C ILE A 42 -7.02 5.88 -0.78
N GLY A 43 -6.30 5.07 -1.56
CA GLY A 43 -6.20 3.63 -1.38
C GLY A 43 -5.73 3.27 0.03
N ALA A 44 -4.56 3.77 0.44
CA ALA A 44 -3.98 3.51 1.75
C ALA A 44 -4.92 3.89 2.91
N VAL A 45 -5.56 5.06 2.87
CA VAL A 45 -6.49 5.49 3.91
C VAL A 45 -7.71 4.58 3.99
N LEU A 46 -8.29 4.19 2.86
CA LEU A 46 -9.45 3.28 2.83
C LEU A 46 -9.10 1.87 3.31
N LEU A 47 -7.87 1.41 3.11
CA LEU A 47 -7.36 0.14 3.63
C LEU A 47 -7.33 0.09 5.17
N PHE A 48 -7.45 1.21 5.88
CA PHE A 48 -7.69 1.23 7.34
C PHE A 48 -8.87 0.34 7.74
N SER A 49 -9.86 0.22 6.85
CA SER A 49 -11.07 -0.56 7.08
C SER A 49 -10.79 -2.05 7.35
N PHE A 50 -9.65 -2.59 6.92
CA PHE A 50 -9.25 -3.97 7.23
C PHE A 50 -9.12 -4.22 8.75
N ASN A 51 -8.77 -3.20 9.54
CA ASN A 51 -8.72 -3.29 11.00
C ASN A 51 -10.09 -3.63 11.64
N ASN A 52 -11.18 -3.40 10.91
CA ASN A 52 -12.55 -3.65 11.34
C ASN A 52 -13.18 -4.90 10.70
N VAL A 53 -12.52 -5.53 9.73
CA VAL A 53 -13.07 -6.70 9.00
C VAL A 53 -12.48 -8.03 9.50
N PHE A 54 -11.23 -8.02 9.95
CA PHE A 54 -10.55 -9.22 10.42
C PHE A 54 -10.87 -9.56 11.89
N PRO A 55 -10.77 -10.85 12.28
CA PRO A 55 -11.18 -11.34 13.59
C PRO A 55 -10.37 -10.69 14.71
N LYS A 56 -11.03 -10.35 15.82
CA LYS A 56 -10.40 -9.70 16.97
C LYS A 56 -9.64 -10.73 17.81
N ASN A 57 -8.32 -10.79 17.67
CA ASN A 57 -7.41 -11.54 18.52
C ASN A 57 -6.13 -10.71 18.80
N SER A 58 -5.19 -11.24 19.60
CA SER A 58 -3.96 -10.53 19.96
C SER A 58 -3.09 -10.20 18.73
N LEU A 59 -2.95 -11.15 17.80
CA LEU A 59 -2.22 -10.96 16.55
C LEU A 59 -2.85 -9.88 15.68
N ASN A 60 -4.18 -9.87 15.56
CA ASN A 60 -4.94 -8.83 14.85
C ASN A 60 -4.78 -7.47 15.51
N THR A 61 -4.67 -7.41 16.84
CA THR A 61 -4.42 -6.14 17.55
C THR A 61 -3.06 -5.56 17.14
N PHE A 62 -2.03 -6.40 17.10
CA PHE A 62 -0.72 -6.00 16.60
C PHE A 62 -0.76 -5.59 15.12
N ALA A 63 -1.46 -6.37 14.27
CA ALA A 63 -1.66 -6.04 12.86
C ALA A 63 -2.37 -4.69 12.67
N CYS A 64 -3.40 -4.38 13.47
CA CYS A 64 -4.08 -3.10 13.45
C CYS A 64 -3.14 -1.93 13.76
N VAL A 65 -2.25 -2.08 14.75
CA VAL A 65 -1.25 -1.05 15.09
C VAL A 65 -0.31 -0.82 13.91
N LEU A 66 0.24 -1.90 13.34
CA LEU A 66 1.14 -1.82 12.19
C LEU A 66 0.46 -1.17 10.97
N THR A 67 -0.76 -1.60 10.62
CA THR A 67 -1.53 -1.02 9.51
C THR A 67 -1.78 0.46 9.75
N THR A 68 -2.12 0.86 10.99
CA THR A 68 -2.36 2.28 11.33
C THR A 68 -1.10 3.12 11.16
N LEU A 69 0.03 2.65 11.69
CA LEU A 69 1.32 3.34 11.52
C LEU A 69 1.73 3.41 10.05
N GLY A 70 1.48 2.35 9.29
CA GLY A 70 1.76 2.31 7.85
C GLY A 70 0.93 3.30 7.04
N ILE A 71 -0.33 3.53 7.43
CA ILE A 71 -1.20 4.54 6.80
C ILE A 71 -0.72 5.95 7.13
N ILE A 72 -0.39 6.22 8.40
CA ILE A 72 0.18 7.52 8.80
C ILE A 72 1.45 7.80 7.99
N ALA A 73 2.32 6.79 7.84
CA ALA A 73 3.52 6.93 7.04
C ALA A 73 3.25 7.12 5.55
N HIS A 74 2.28 6.41 4.97
CA HIS A 74 1.85 6.60 3.57
C HIS A 74 1.30 8.00 3.32
N ILE A 75 0.54 8.56 4.28
CA ILE A 75 0.08 9.95 4.20
C ILE A 75 1.27 10.90 4.12
N GLY A 76 2.27 10.70 4.98
CA GLY A 76 3.51 11.49 4.95
C GLY A 76 4.28 11.33 3.63
N LEU A 77 4.45 10.10 3.14
CA LEU A 77 5.11 9.82 1.86
C LEU A 77 4.42 10.54 0.70
N CYS A 78 3.11 10.34 0.53
CA CYS A 78 2.35 10.98 -0.55
C CYS A 78 2.37 12.52 -0.42
N THR A 79 2.42 13.05 0.80
CA THR A 79 2.56 14.50 1.02
C THR A 79 3.92 14.99 0.50
N ILE A 80 5.00 14.27 0.78
CA ILE A 80 6.34 14.57 0.23
C ILE A 80 6.30 14.50 -1.30
N ASP A 81 5.69 13.46 -1.87
CA ASP A 81 5.58 13.29 -3.32
C ASP A 81 4.79 14.42 -3.98
N PHE A 82 3.68 14.88 -3.37
CA PHE A 82 2.94 16.04 -3.89
C PHE A 82 3.75 17.33 -3.85
N ILE A 83 4.55 17.54 -2.81
CA ILE A 83 5.46 18.69 -2.73
C ILE A 83 6.50 18.58 -3.84
N MET A 84 7.13 17.41 -4.03
CA MET A 84 8.11 17.17 -5.09
C MET A 84 7.51 17.38 -6.47
N TRP A 85 6.29 16.89 -6.71
CA TRP A 85 5.54 17.08 -7.96
C TRP A 85 5.21 18.56 -8.21
N SER A 86 4.93 19.35 -7.17
CA SER A 86 4.56 20.77 -7.29
C SER A 86 5.66 21.66 -7.87
N PHE A 87 6.93 21.20 -7.89
CA PHE A 87 8.03 21.92 -8.53
C PHE A 87 7.95 21.93 -10.07
N GLY A 88 7.19 21.02 -10.69
CA GLY A 88 7.05 20.95 -12.15
C GLY A 88 8.40 20.85 -12.87
N ASN A 89 8.79 21.92 -13.58
CA ASN A 89 10.05 21.98 -14.33
C ASN A 89 11.24 22.55 -13.52
N ASP A 90 11.05 22.98 -12.27
CA ASP A 90 12.14 23.46 -11.42
C ASP A 90 12.95 22.30 -10.82
N ALA A 91 13.84 21.75 -11.65
CA ALA A 91 14.73 20.67 -11.25
C ALA A 91 15.68 21.07 -10.11
N ILE A 92 16.13 22.34 -10.05
CA ILE A 92 17.08 22.81 -9.03
C ILE A 92 16.40 22.87 -7.66
N GLY A 93 15.19 23.43 -7.60
CA GLY A 93 14.40 23.48 -6.35
C GLY A 93 14.06 22.08 -5.84
N SER A 94 13.60 21.21 -6.74
CA SER A 94 13.28 19.81 -6.45
C SER A 94 14.49 19.04 -5.91
N GLU A 95 15.66 19.20 -6.53
CA GLU A 95 16.90 18.54 -6.09
C GLU A 95 17.37 19.03 -4.72
N LYS A 96 17.29 20.33 -4.44
CA LYS A 96 17.62 20.87 -3.11
C LYS A 96 16.72 20.29 -2.02
N LEU A 97 15.42 20.17 -2.29
CA LEU A 97 14.49 19.56 -1.35
C LEU A 97 14.79 18.07 -1.13
N SER A 98 15.07 17.33 -2.22
CA SER A 98 15.48 15.92 -2.15
C SER A 98 16.73 15.73 -1.27
N VAL A 99 17.74 16.58 -1.43
CA VAL A 99 18.95 16.59 -0.58
C VAL A 99 18.59 16.89 0.87
N GLN A 100 17.77 17.90 1.13
CA GLN A 100 17.36 18.24 2.50
C GLN A 100 16.61 17.09 3.18
N ILE A 101 15.67 16.43 2.48
CA ILE A 101 14.90 15.31 3.02
C ILE A 101 15.83 14.12 3.30
N SER A 102 16.72 13.78 2.37
CA SER A 102 17.67 12.67 2.53
C SER A 102 18.66 12.90 3.68
N GLN A 103 18.98 14.16 3.99
CA GLN A 103 19.82 14.55 5.12
C GLN A 103 19.07 14.73 6.43
N THR A 104 17.74 14.55 6.46
CA THR A 104 16.91 14.71 7.66
C THR A 104 16.37 13.35 8.13
N PRO A 105 17.09 12.61 9.00
CA PRO A 105 16.69 11.30 9.52
C PRO A 105 15.26 11.21 10.04
N LEU A 106 14.81 12.26 10.75
CA LEU A 106 13.48 12.34 11.35
C LEU A 106 12.33 12.45 10.33
N ILE A 107 12.64 12.66 9.05
CA ILE A 107 11.67 12.64 7.96
C ILE A 107 11.86 11.36 7.13
N VAL A 108 13.09 11.10 6.69
CA VAL A 108 13.37 10.01 5.73
C VAL A 108 13.08 8.61 6.32
N TYR A 109 13.42 8.35 7.58
CA TYR A 109 13.15 7.04 8.18
C TYR A 109 11.66 6.76 8.35
N PRO A 110 10.88 7.62 9.04
CA PRO A 110 9.48 7.32 9.28
C PRO A 110 8.63 7.40 8.00
N PHE A 111 8.92 8.31 7.06
CA PHE A 111 8.02 8.54 5.92
C PHE A 111 8.49 7.98 4.59
N VAL A 112 9.80 7.72 4.41
CA VAL A 112 10.32 7.25 3.11
C VAL A 112 10.79 5.80 3.17
N ILE A 113 11.57 5.44 4.20
CA ILE A 113 12.25 4.13 4.25
C ILE A 113 11.40 3.07 4.96
N ILE A 114 11.00 3.32 6.20
CA ILE A 114 10.45 2.28 7.08
C ILE A 114 8.92 2.32 7.06
N GLY A 115 8.34 3.49 7.30
CA GLY A 115 6.92 3.59 7.62
C GLY A 115 5.99 3.10 6.50
N PRO A 116 6.20 3.44 5.21
CA PRO A 116 5.34 2.94 4.15
C PRO A 116 5.27 1.40 4.13
N SER A 117 6.40 0.73 4.37
CA SER A 117 6.47 -0.74 4.45
C SER A 117 5.59 -1.33 5.56
N LEU A 118 5.32 -0.57 6.64
CA LEU A 118 4.45 -1.03 7.74
C LEU A 118 3.01 -1.28 7.28
N LEU A 119 2.54 -0.62 6.22
CA LEU A 119 1.20 -0.88 5.66
C LEU A 119 1.12 -2.31 5.13
N PHE A 120 2.09 -2.71 4.32
CA PHE A 120 2.19 -4.06 3.76
C PHE A 120 2.39 -5.10 4.85
N ILE A 121 3.27 -4.82 5.82
CA ILE A 121 3.53 -5.72 6.94
C ILE A 121 2.28 -5.89 7.81
N GLY A 122 1.56 -4.81 8.12
CA GLY A 122 0.33 -4.87 8.91
C GLY A 122 -0.75 -5.70 8.22
N LEU A 123 -0.99 -5.47 6.92
CA LEU A 123 -1.95 -6.24 6.12
C LEU A 123 -1.53 -7.70 5.93
N ALA A 124 -0.23 -7.99 5.77
CA ALA A 124 0.29 -9.36 5.75
C ALA A 124 0.12 -10.05 7.12
N THR A 125 0.32 -9.32 8.22
CA THR A 125 0.11 -9.82 9.57
C THR A 125 -1.35 -10.20 9.78
N HIS A 126 -2.29 -9.37 9.32
CA HIS A 126 -3.71 -9.72 9.30
C HIS A 126 -3.97 -11.06 8.59
N ALA A 127 -3.30 -11.29 7.44
CA ALA A 127 -3.45 -12.51 6.65
C ALA A 127 -2.94 -13.77 7.37
N ILE A 128 -1.93 -13.67 8.25
CA ILE A 128 -1.39 -14.82 9.01
C ILE A 128 -2.48 -15.57 9.79
N ASN A 129 -3.50 -14.85 10.29
CA ASN A 129 -4.65 -15.48 10.97
C ASN A 129 -5.36 -16.54 10.11
N PHE A 130 -5.22 -16.47 8.80
CA PHE A 130 -5.90 -17.33 7.84
C PHE A 130 -4.96 -18.34 7.16
N ILE A 131 -3.69 -18.44 7.57
CA ILE A 131 -2.72 -19.31 6.87
C ILE A 131 -3.12 -20.78 6.88
N LYS A 132 -3.86 -21.23 7.92
CA LYS A 132 -4.34 -22.60 8.05
C LYS A 132 -5.68 -22.86 7.35
N THR A 133 -6.53 -21.84 7.22
CA THR A 133 -7.90 -21.98 6.69
C THR A 133 -8.02 -21.54 5.23
N HIS A 134 -7.27 -20.51 4.83
CA HIS A 134 -7.22 -19.95 3.48
C HIS A 134 -5.76 -19.78 3.04
N THR A 135 -5.01 -20.89 3.02
CA THR A 135 -3.56 -20.91 2.80
C THR A 135 -3.12 -20.17 1.54
N ILE A 136 -3.76 -20.42 0.39
CA ILE A 136 -3.38 -19.80 -0.88
C ILE A 136 -3.52 -18.28 -0.78
N SER A 137 -4.68 -17.77 -0.39
CA SER A 137 -4.94 -16.34 -0.26
C SER A 137 -4.02 -15.69 0.78
N SER A 138 -3.76 -16.36 1.91
CA SER A 138 -2.82 -15.89 2.93
C SER A 138 -1.39 -15.79 2.39
N LEU A 139 -0.91 -16.79 1.65
CA LEU A 139 0.44 -16.78 1.07
C LEU A 139 0.61 -15.71 0.00
N MET A 140 -0.42 -15.46 -0.81
CA MET A 140 -0.43 -14.36 -1.78
C MET A 140 -0.15 -13.01 -1.11
N VAL A 141 -0.73 -12.76 0.08
CA VAL A 141 -0.50 -11.52 0.83
C VAL A 141 0.87 -11.51 1.49
N ILE A 142 1.23 -12.59 2.20
CA ILE A 142 2.48 -12.67 2.99
C ILE A 142 3.71 -12.59 2.09
N ILE A 143 3.67 -13.21 0.91
CA ILE A 143 4.78 -13.19 -0.06
C ILE A 143 4.68 -11.94 -0.95
N GLY A 144 3.47 -11.59 -1.39
CA GLY A 144 3.25 -10.47 -2.31
C GLY A 144 3.69 -9.13 -1.72
N GLY A 145 3.43 -8.88 -0.42
CA GLY A 145 3.78 -7.62 0.24
C GLY A 145 5.27 -7.28 0.17
N PRO A 146 6.17 -8.16 0.66
CA PRO A 146 7.61 -7.98 0.49
C PRO A 146 8.05 -7.88 -0.98
N PHE A 147 7.41 -8.65 -1.87
CA PHE A 147 7.77 -8.66 -3.29
C PHE A 147 7.44 -7.32 -3.99
N VAL A 148 6.40 -6.60 -3.55
CA VAL A 148 6.13 -5.21 -4.01
C VAL A 148 7.35 -4.32 -3.73
N GLY A 149 7.88 -4.35 -2.50
CA GLY A 149 9.05 -3.57 -2.12
C GLY A 149 10.32 -3.98 -2.87
N ILE A 150 10.61 -5.28 -2.95
CA ILE A 150 11.79 -5.81 -3.67
C ILE A 150 11.73 -5.43 -5.15
N SER A 151 10.56 -5.55 -5.79
CA SER A 151 10.39 -5.23 -7.20
C SER A 151 10.68 -3.77 -7.51
N TYR A 152 10.30 -2.86 -6.61
CA TYR A 152 10.53 -1.43 -6.77
C TYR A 152 11.96 -1.02 -6.42
N PHE A 153 12.45 -1.36 -5.22
CA PHE A 153 13.72 -0.85 -4.71
C PHE A 153 14.94 -1.61 -5.24
N VAL A 154 14.85 -2.94 -5.35
CA VAL A 154 15.99 -3.79 -5.73
C VAL A 154 16.01 -4.00 -7.24
N LEU A 155 14.89 -4.46 -7.79
CA LEU A 155 14.80 -4.86 -9.20
C LEU A 155 14.46 -3.69 -10.14
N LYS A 156 14.00 -2.56 -9.59
CA LYS A 156 13.62 -1.34 -10.33
C LYS A 156 12.70 -1.61 -11.52
N SER A 157 11.79 -2.56 -11.35
CA SER A 157 10.89 -3.03 -12.41
C SER A 157 9.44 -2.67 -12.09
N GLY A 158 8.93 -1.65 -12.77
CA GLY A 158 7.54 -1.20 -12.67
C GLY A 158 6.52 -2.32 -12.95
N PRO A 159 6.65 -3.09 -14.05
CA PRO A 159 5.75 -4.21 -14.31
C PRO A 159 5.76 -5.28 -13.23
N LEU A 160 6.94 -5.63 -12.69
CA LEU A 160 7.03 -6.64 -11.63
C LEU A 160 6.42 -6.14 -10.33
N MET A 161 6.60 -4.86 -10.01
CA MET A 161 5.96 -4.21 -8.87
C MET A 161 4.43 -4.25 -9.00
N LEU A 162 3.88 -3.95 -10.18
CA LEU A 162 2.45 -4.05 -10.45
C LEU A 162 1.93 -5.47 -10.28
N VAL A 163 2.61 -6.47 -10.85
CA VAL A 163 2.24 -7.88 -10.71
C VAL A 163 2.24 -8.30 -9.23
N SER A 164 3.27 -7.89 -8.49
CA SER A 164 3.36 -8.13 -7.04
C SER A 164 2.19 -7.51 -6.29
N CYS A 165 1.84 -6.27 -6.63
CA CYS A 165 0.73 -5.55 -6.02
C CYS A 165 -0.59 -6.26 -6.32
N VAL A 166 -0.84 -6.66 -7.57
CA VAL A 166 -2.04 -7.39 -7.98
C VAL A 166 -2.16 -8.72 -7.23
N ILE A 167 -1.06 -9.47 -7.06
CA ILE A 167 -1.05 -10.72 -6.27
C ILE A 167 -1.43 -10.42 -4.82
N PHE A 168 -0.78 -9.43 -4.21
CA PHE A 168 -1.01 -9.01 -2.83
C PHE A 168 -2.47 -8.59 -2.60
N THR A 169 -3.01 -7.69 -3.43
CA THR A 169 -4.37 -7.18 -3.28
C THR A 169 -5.42 -8.23 -3.62
N SER A 170 -5.15 -9.14 -4.56
CA SER A 170 -6.04 -10.28 -4.85
C SER A 170 -6.11 -11.23 -3.67
N GLY A 171 -4.97 -11.49 -3.00
CA GLY A 171 -4.94 -12.27 -1.76
C GLY A 171 -5.83 -11.64 -0.67
N LEU A 172 -5.71 -10.33 -0.46
CA LEU A 172 -6.55 -9.59 0.49
C LEU A 172 -8.03 -9.61 0.11
N ALA A 173 -8.37 -9.45 -1.18
CA ALA A 173 -9.74 -9.53 -1.67
C ALA A 173 -10.34 -10.93 -1.41
N LEU A 174 -9.60 -12.01 -1.71
CA LEU A 174 -10.06 -13.37 -1.43
C LEU A 174 -10.31 -13.60 0.07
N LEU A 175 -9.44 -13.09 0.94
CA LEU A 175 -9.64 -13.15 2.40
C LEU A 175 -10.83 -12.29 2.86
N LEU A 176 -11.08 -11.16 2.20
CA LEU A 176 -12.19 -10.26 2.48
C LEU A 176 -13.55 -10.88 2.14
N TYR A 177 -13.61 -11.68 1.08
CA TYR A 177 -14.83 -12.36 0.59
C TYR A 177 -14.88 -13.86 0.91
N ARG A 178 -14.05 -14.33 1.85
CA ARG A 178 -13.91 -15.76 2.18
C ARG A 178 -15.23 -16.45 2.53
N ASN A 179 -16.10 -15.79 3.32
CA ASN A 179 -17.35 -16.38 3.80
C ASN A 179 -18.33 -16.59 2.63
N GLU A 180 -18.41 -15.62 1.71
CA GLU A 180 -19.25 -15.72 0.52
C GLU A 180 -18.72 -16.79 -0.44
N LEU A 181 -17.40 -16.89 -0.60
CA LEU A 181 -16.77 -17.92 -1.44
C LEU A 181 -17.00 -19.33 -0.89
N GLU A 182 -17.03 -19.50 0.44
CA GLU A 182 -17.39 -20.78 1.07
C GLU A 182 -18.87 -21.12 0.88
N ALA A 183 -19.76 -20.12 0.93
CA ALA A 183 -21.19 -20.33 0.73
C ALA A 183 -21.52 -20.80 -0.71
N ILE A 184 -20.77 -20.34 -1.72
CA ILE A 184 -20.94 -20.76 -3.12
C ILE A 184 -20.45 -22.20 -3.37
N LYS A 185 -19.51 -22.69 -2.55
CA LYS A 185 -18.94 -24.04 -2.68
C LYS A 185 -19.78 -25.13 -2.01
N LYS A 186 -20.77 -24.76 -1.20
CA LYS A 186 -21.73 -25.68 -0.57
C LYS A 186 -22.94 -25.89 -1.46
#